data_AF-A0A534UN40-F1
#
_entry.id   AF-A0A534UN40-F1
#
_cell.length_a   1.000
_cell.length_b   1.000
_cell.length_c   1.000
_cell.angle_alpha   90.00
_cell.angle_beta   90.00
_cell.angle_gamma   90.00
#
_symmetry.space_group_name_H-M   'P 1'
#
loop_
_entity.id
_entity.type
_entity.pdbx_description
1 polymer ?
#
loop_
_entity_poly.entity_id
_entity_poly.type
_entity_poly.pdbx_seq_one_letter_code
_entity_poly.pdbx_strand_id
1 'polypeptide(L)'
;MPTRTYAKTLGYLFLFIISVALIGYGWMMRQFERAQNAYRQGDSARALEFYGGVESPFQKLPWMSALFKEEYEHLNLNAVAILYSQGKYHEALAKLEGLPADNPSLVETGDYSFWMGNLLFRQAVESKNPESSVNALKGALSEYQKGLVAQPDDWDLKFNYELVRHIFAQQDRNRQQQEQKVKTLIEKMRPQEPSRQELAPEKRG
;
A
#
# COMPACT_ATOMS: atom_id res chain seq x y z
N MET A 1 39.23 -45.90 -16.79
CA MET A 1 38.99 -44.91 -15.72
C MET A 1 38.55 -43.56 -16.31
N PRO A 2 37.27 -43.39 -16.68
CA PRO A 2 36.78 -42.12 -17.26
C PRO A 2 36.26 -41.12 -16.20
N THR A 3 36.05 -41.55 -14.96
CA THR A 3 35.45 -40.75 -13.86
C THR A 3 36.22 -39.48 -13.52
N ARG A 4 37.55 -39.48 -13.68
CA ARG A 4 38.42 -38.35 -13.31
C ARG A 4 38.35 -37.19 -14.31
N THR A 5 38.04 -37.46 -15.58
CA THR A 5 37.86 -36.42 -16.60
C THR A 5 36.50 -35.74 -16.46
N TYR A 6 35.45 -36.53 -16.19
CA TYR A 6 34.10 -36.01 -15.93
C TYR A 6 34.03 -35.10 -14.69
N ALA A 7 34.77 -35.44 -13.63
CA ALA A 7 34.84 -34.61 -12.44
C ALA A 7 35.45 -33.22 -12.72
N LYS A 8 36.47 -33.14 -13.59
CA LYS A 8 37.10 -31.87 -13.97
C LYS A 8 36.18 -31.01 -14.84
N THR A 9 35.53 -31.61 -15.85
CA THR A 9 34.57 -30.89 -16.71
C THR A 9 33.39 -30.37 -15.91
N LEU A 10 32.89 -31.15 -14.95
CA LEU A 10 31.82 -30.71 -14.05
C LEU A 10 32.28 -29.55 -13.16
N GLY A 11 33.51 -29.61 -12.64
CA GLY A 11 34.12 -28.51 -11.88
C GLY A 11 34.24 -27.22 -12.67
N TYR A 12 34.69 -27.28 -13.93
CA TYR A 12 34.76 -26.09 -14.80
C TYR A 12 33.39 -25.52 -15.13
N LEU A 13 32.39 -26.37 -15.38
CA LEU A 13 31.01 -25.93 -15.63
C LEU A 13 30.44 -25.22 -14.40
N PHE A 14 30.67 -25.76 -13.21
CA PHE A 14 30.23 -25.16 -11.95
C PHE A 14 30.88 -23.78 -11.73
N LEU A 15 32.19 -23.67 -11.92
CA LEU A 15 32.91 -22.40 -11.83
C LEU A 15 32.39 -21.37 -12.85
N PHE A 16 32.08 -21.82 -14.07
CA PHE A 16 31.50 -20.95 -15.09
C PHE A 16 30.12 -20.42 -14.68
N ILE A 17 29.23 -21.29 -14.18
CA ILE A 17 27.90 -20.90 -13.69
C ILE A 17 28.01 -19.87 -12.56
N ILE A 18 28.88 -20.12 -11.58
CA ILE A 18 29.12 -19.15 -10.48
C ILE A 18 29.62 -17.82 -11.02
N SER A 19 30.56 -17.84 -11.96
CA SER A 19 31.14 -16.61 -12.52
C SER A 19 30.08 -15.77 -13.23
N VAL A 20 29.21 -16.40 -14.03
CA VAL A 20 28.09 -15.72 -14.69
C VAL A 20 27.10 -15.18 -13.65
N ALA A 21 26.79 -15.93 -12.60
CA ALA A 21 25.92 -15.49 -11.52
C ALA A 21 26.49 -14.24 -10.79
N LEU A 22 27.79 -14.23 -10.49
CA LEU A 22 28.46 -13.10 -9.85
C LEU A 22 28.47 -11.85 -10.74
N ILE A 23 28.68 -12.01 -12.05
CA ILE A 23 28.60 -10.89 -13.00
C ILE A 23 27.17 -10.34 -13.05
N GLY A 24 26.16 -11.21 -13.10
CA GLY A 24 24.76 -10.81 -13.06
C GLY A 24 24.41 -10.04 -11.78
N TYR A 25 24.85 -10.54 -10.63
CA TYR A 25 24.67 -9.88 -9.34
C TYR A 25 25.36 -8.51 -9.29
N GLY A 26 26.61 -8.41 -9.76
CA GLY A 26 27.33 -7.14 -9.84
C GLY A 26 26.65 -6.11 -10.77
N TRP A 27 26.06 -6.56 -11.88
CA TRP A 27 25.24 -5.69 -12.73
C TRP A 27 23.98 -5.20 -12.00
N MET A 28 23.27 -6.08 -11.29
CA MET A 28 22.08 -5.75 -10.51
C MET A 28 22.38 -4.69 -9.44
N MET A 29 23.42 -4.91 -8.63
CA MET A 29 23.83 -3.95 -7.59
C MET A 29 24.17 -2.57 -8.17
N ARG A 30 24.83 -2.54 -9.33
CA ARG A 30 25.12 -1.28 -10.02
C ARG A 30 23.86 -0.56 -10.50
N GLN A 31 22.82 -1.28 -10.94
CA GLN A 31 21.56 -0.66 -11.32
C GLN A 31 20.82 -0.13 -10.09
N PHE A 32 20.86 -0.82 -8.95
CA PHE A 32 20.30 -0.32 -7.70
C PHE A 32 20.93 1.02 -7.29
N GLU A 33 22.26 1.12 -7.32
CA GLU A 33 22.95 2.37 -7.02
C GLU A 33 22.58 3.49 -8.01
N ARG A 34 22.46 3.16 -9.29
CA ARG A 34 22.04 4.12 -10.32
C ARG A 34 20.61 4.60 -10.12
N ALA A 35 19.69 3.71 -9.77
CA ALA A 35 18.30 4.04 -9.46
C ALA A 35 18.23 5.01 -8.27
N GLN A 36 18.91 4.68 -7.17
CA GLN A 36 18.95 5.52 -5.98
C GLN A 36 19.59 6.88 -6.27
N ASN A 37 20.68 6.92 -7.03
CA ASN A 37 21.34 8.18 -7.38
C ASN A 37 20.48 9.05 -8.31
N ALA A 38 19.81 8.46 -9.30
CA ALA A 38 18.86 9.18 -10.16
C ALA A 38 17.70 9.75 -9.33
N TYR A 39 17.14 8.96 -8.40
CA TYR A 39 16.08 9.43 -7.51
C TYR A 39 16.54 10.58 -6.60
N ARG A 40 17.74 10.47 -6.01
CA ARG A 40 18.35 11.56 -5.20
C ARG A 40 18.59 12.84 -6.00
N GLN A 41 18.79 12.73 -7.32
CA GLN A 41 18.93 13.86 -8.23
C GLN A 41 17.57 14.42 -8.69
N GLY A 42 16.45 13.85 -8.24
CA GLY A 42 15.09 14.22 -8.64
C GLY A 42 14.64 13.61 -9.97
N ASP A 43 15.47 12.78 -10.61
CA ASP A 43 15.15 12.11 -11.86
C ASP A 43 14.42 10.79 -11.59
N SER A 44 13.17 10.92 -11.13
CA SER A 44 12.31 9.78 -10.79
C SER A 44 11.97 8.91 -12.00
N ALA A 45 11.92 9.47 -13.21
CA ALA A 45 11.66 8.70 -14.43
C ALA A 45 12.81 7.73 -14.71
N ARG A 46 14.05 8.23 -14.65
CA ARG A 46 15.24 7.41 -14.86
C ARG A 46 15.48 6.43 -13.72
N ALA A 47 15.11 6.79 -12.50
CA ALA A 47 15.16 5.85 -11.37
C ALA A 47 14.23 4.64 -11.61
N LEU A 48 13.00 4.87 -12.09
CA LEU A 48 12.07 3.79 -12.46
C LEU A 48 12.58 2.96 -13.64
N GLU A 49 13.25 3.57 -14.62
CA GLU A 49 13.88 2.82 -15.72
C GLU A 49 14.96 1.86 -15.20
N PHE A 50 15.83 2.31 -14.29
CA PHE A 50 16.85 1.46 -13.69
C PHE A 50 16.24 0.32 -12.86
N TYR A 51 15.19 0.59 -12.08
CA TYR A 51 14.47 -0.46 -11.35
C TYR A 51 13.79 -1.45 -12.31
N GLY A 52 13.11 -0.98 -13.35
CA GLY A 52 12.50 -1.85 -14.36
C GLY A 52 13.51 -2.75 -15.09
N GLY A 53 14.73 -2.26 -15.29
CA GLY A 53 15.84 -3.07 -15.80
C GLY A 53 16.17 -4.27 -14.91
N VAL A 54 16.20 -4.06 -13.59
CA VAL A 54 16.47 -5.12 -12.60
C VAL A 54 15.28 -6.06 -12.41
N GLU A 55 14.05 -5.59 -12.61
CA GLU A 55 12.84 -6.39 -12.49
C GLU A 55 12.76 -7.50 -13.56
N SER A 56 13.29 -7.25 -14.76
CA SER A 56 13.22 -8.21 -15.87
C SER A 56 13.82 -9.59 -15.57
N PRO A 57 15.03 -9.70 -14.96
CA PRO A 57 15.54 -10.97 -14.44
C PRO A 57 14.54 -11.74 -13.56
N PHE A 58 13.90 -11.09 -12.58
CA PHE A 58 12.96 -11.74 -11.66
C PHE A 58 11.72 -12.27 -12.40
N GLN A 59 11.19 -11.52 -13.36
CA GLN A 59 10.05 -11.93 -14.17
C GLN A 59 10.37 -13.14 -15.06
N LYS A 60 11.60 -13.22 -15.58
CA LYS A 60 12.04 -14.35 -16.44
C LYS A 60 12.36 -15.60 -15.65
N LEU A 61 12.80 -15.44 -14.39
CA LEU A 61 13.26 -16.52 -13.53
C LEU A 61 12.55 -16.42 -12.17
N PRO A 62 11.31 -16.91 -12.03
CA PRO A 62 10.51 -16.74 -10.81
C PRO A 62 11.17 -17.29 -9.54
N TRP A 63 12.05 -18.31 -9.65
CA TRP A 63 12.80 -18.82 -8.50
C TRP A 63 13.77 -17.79 -7.90
N MET A 64 14.12 -16.72 -8.62
CA MET A 64 14.99 -15.67 -8.11
C MET A 64 14.30 -14.80 -7.07
N SER A 65 12.98 -14.56 -7.14
CA SER A 65 12.29 -13.81 -6.08
C SER A 65 12.33 -14.56 -4.76
N ALA A 66 12.29 -15.89 -4.82
CA ALA A 66 12.42 -16.75 -3.64
C ALA A 66 13.86 -16.83 -3.10
N LEU A 67 14.88 -16.73 -3.96
CA LEU A 67 16.28 -16.77 -3.55
C LEU A 67 16.79 -15.41 -3.05
N PHE A 68 16.39 -14.32 -3.70
CA PHE A 68 16.82 -12.95 -3.43
C PHE A 68 15.63 -12.12 -2.94
N LYS A 69 15.01 -12.58 -1.84
CA LYS A 69 13.78 -11.97 -1.31
C LYS A 69 13.99 -10.51 -0.95
N GLU A 70 15.04 -10.21 -0.19
CA GLU A 70 15.34 -8.84 0.25
C GLU A 70 15.56 -7.91 -0.94
N GLU A 71 16.35 -8.30 -1.95
CA GLU A 71 16.56 -7.47 -3.13
C GLU A 71 15.28 -7.28 -3.96
N TYR A 72 14.47 -8.32 -4.09
CA TYR A 72 13.18 -8.25 -4.77
C TYR A 72 12.22 -7.29 -4.05
N GLU A 73 12.15 -7.37 -2.71
CA GLU A 73 11.32 -6.49 -1.89
C GLU A 73 11.81 -5.03 -1.99
N HIS A 74 13.10 -4.77 -1.73
CA HIS A 74 13.67 -3.44 -1.81
C HIS A 74 13.50 -2.80 -3.20
N LEU A 75 13.71 -3.57 -4.27
CA LEU A 75 13.46 -3.13 -5.64
C LEU A 75 12.05 -2.60 -5.82
N ASN A 76 11.08 -3.46 -5.50
CA ASN A 76 9.69 -3.20 -5.83
C ASN A 76 9.07 -2.15 -4.92
N LEU A 77 9.38 -2.17 -3.63
CA LEU A 77 8.88 -1.17 -2.68
C LEU A 77 9.50 0.21 -2.93
N ASN A 78 10.76 0.30 -3.35
CA ASN A 78 11.32 1.58 -3.79
C ASN A 78 10.64 2.10 -5.06
N ALA A 79 10.31 1.23 -6.01
CA ALA A 79 9.54 1.65 -7.18
C ALA A 79 8.13 2.16 -6.80
N VAL A 80 7.46 1.49 -5.86
CA VAL A 80 6.17 1.94 -5.28
C VAL A 80 6.34 3.31 -4.61
N ALA A 81 7.40 3.52 -3.83
CA ALA A 81 7.71 4.79 -3.18
C ALA A 81 7.87 5.94 -4.20
N ILE A 82 8.57 5.67 -5.31
CA ILE A 82 8.76 6.66 -6.37
C ILE A 82 7.43 6.98 -7.04
N LEU A 83 6.63 5.96 -7.41
CA LEU A 83 5.32 6.17 -8.02
C LEU A 83 4.39 6.98 -7.09
N TYR A 84 4.41 6.67 -5.80
CA TYR A 84 3.69 7.43 -4.78
C TYR A 84 4.15 8.90 -4.73
N SER A 85 5.46 9.15 -4.73
CA SER A 85 6.01 10.52 -4.70
C SER A 85 5.61 11.35 -5.93
N GLN A 86 5.35 10.70 -7.06
CA GLN A 86 4.91 11.32 -8.31
C GLN A 86 3.38 11.54 -8.37
N GLY A 87 2.64 11.16 -7.32
CA GLY A 87 1.17 11.21 -7.33
C GLY A 87 0.51 10.13 -8.19
N LYS A 88 1.27 9.13 -8.66
CA LYS A 88 0.78 8.02 -9.49
C LYS A 88 0.22 6.90 -8.61
N TYR A 89 -0.78 7.22 -7.79
CA TYR A 89 -1.25 6.32 -6.74
C TYR A 89 -1.88 5.03 -7.29
N HIS A 90 -2.58 5.10 -8.43
CA HIS A 90 -3.14 3.90 -9.06
C HIS A 90 -2.07 2.95 -9.59
N GLU A 91 -1.01 3.47 -10.21
CA GLU A 91 0.12 2.66 -10.67
C GLU A 91 0.88 2.04 -9.48
N ALA A 92 1.08 2.83 -8.42
CA ALA A 92 1.72 2.37 -7.20
C ALA A 92 0.93 1.24 -6.52
N LEU A 93 -0.40 1.38 -6.42
CA LEU A 93 -1.27 0.36 -5.85
C LEU A 93 -1.28 -0.92 -6.68
N ALA A 94 -1.46 -0.81 -7.99
CA ALA A 94 -1.43 -1.98 -8.88
C ALA A 94 -0.09 -2.73 -8.80
N LYS A 95 1.03 -2.00 -8.73
CA LYS A 95 2.35 -2.63 -8.55
C LYS A 95 2.44 -3.33 -7.20
N LEU A 96 2.03 -2.69 -6.11
CA LEU A 96 2.09 -3.25 -4.76
C LEU A 96 1.23 -4.50 -4.61
N GLU A 97 -0.02 -4.48 -5.09
CA GLU A 97 -0.95 -5.62 -5.04
C GLU A 97 -0.48 -6.83 -5.86
N GLY A 98 0.37 -6.62 -6.86
CA GLY A 98 0.94 -7.70 -7.67
C GLY A 98 2.09 -8.45 -7.00
N LEU A 99 2.82 -7.81 -6.09
CA LEU A 99 4.04 -8.39 -5.50
C LEU A 99 3.83 -9.72 -4.75
N PRO A 100 2.72 -9.93 -4.02
CA PRO A 100 2.47 -11.19 -3.31
C PRO A 100 2.36 -12.42 -4.22
N ALA A 101 2.11 -12.24 -5.52
CA ALA A 101 2.08 -13.36 -6.46
C ALA A 101 3.46 -14.04 -6.58
N ASP A 102 4.54 -13.26 -6.51
CA ASP A 102 5.92 -13.72 -6.64
C ASP A 102 6.64 -13.88 -5.30
N ASN A 103 6.16 -13.20 -4.26
CA ASN A 103 6.66 -13.30 -2.89
C ASN A 103 5.51 -13.23 -1.87
N PRO A 104 4.83 -14.36 -1.58
CA PRO A 104 3.68 -14.37 -0.68
C PRO A 104 3.99 -13.90 0.74
N SER A 105 5.21 -14.11 1.24
CA SER A 105 5.61 -13.65 2.58
C SER A 105 5.68 -12.13 2.71
N LEU A 106 5.68 -11.40 1.59
CA LEU A 106 5.75 -9.94 1.60
C LEU A 106 4.56 -9.29 2.32
N VAL A 107 3.36 -9.90 2.27
CA VAL A 107 2.17 -9.34 2.93
C VAL A 107 2.25 -9.32 4.45
N GLU A 108 3.23 -10.02 5.02
CA GLU A 108 3.48 -10.10 6.46
C GLU A 108 4.53 -9.07 6.92
N THR A 109 5.15 -8.33 6.00
CA THR A 109 6.20 -7.36 6.35
C THR A 109 5.62 -5.99 6.72
N GLY A 110 6.35 -5.28 7.59
CA GLY A 110 6.02 -3.90 7.97
C GLY A 110 5.99 -2.97 6.77
N ASP A 111 6.97 -3.10 5.87
CA ASP A 111 7.13 -2.21 4.71
C ASP A 111 5.97 -2.36 3.70
N TYR A 112 5.48 -3.59 3.48
CA TYR A 112 4.31 -3.81 2.61
C TYR A 112 3.07 -3.14 3.21
N SER A 113 2.81 -3.40 4.49
CA SER A 113 1.70 -2.78 5.22
C SER A 113 1.81 -1.26 5.29
N PHE A 114 3.01 -0.72 5.43
CA PHE A 114 3.27 0.72 5.38
C PHE A 114 2.84 1.33 4.03
N TRP A 115 3.31 0.76 2.92
CA TRP A 115 2.98 1.28 1.59
C TRP A 115 1.50 1.08 1.23
N MET A 116 0.92 -0.07 1.60
CA MET A 116 -0.50 -0.33 1.38
C MET A 116 -1.36 0.66 2.16
N GLY A 117 -1.03 0.89 3.44
CA GLY A 117 -1.71 1.87 4.28
C GLY A 117 -1.64 3.28 3.70
N ASN A 118 -0.46 3.69 3.21
CA ASN A 118 -0.27 5.01 2.60
C ASN A 118 -1.12 5.19 1.33
N LEU A 119 -1.21 4.15 0.49
CA LEU A 119 -1.99 4.18 -0.75
C LEU A 119 -3.49 4.19 -0.48
N LEU A 120 -3.96 3.38 0.47
CA LEU A 120 -5.35 3.39 0.94
C LEU A 120 -5.72 4.74 1.55
N PHE A 121 -4.81 5.35 2.31
CA PHE A 121 -5.02 6.70 2.83
C PHE A 121 -5.16 7.74 1.70
N ARG A 122 -4.32 7.68 0.67
CA ARG A 122 -4.46 8.57 -0.50
C ARG A 122 -5.77 8.35 -1.23
N GLN A 123 -6.16 7.10 -1.45
CA GLN A 123 -7.47 6.76 -2.01
C GLN A 123 -8.62 7.35 -1.19
N ALA A 124 -8.50 7.33 0.14
CA ALA A 124 -9.49 7.95 1.02
C ALA A 124 -9.60 9.47 0.84
N VAL A 125 -8.46 10.15 0.72
CA VAL A 125 -8.36 11.61 0.54
C VAL A 125 -8.91 12.04 -0.83
N GLU A 126 -8.68 11.26 -1.87
CA GLU A 126 -9.13 11.57 -3.24
C GLU A 126 -10.59 11.18 -3.51
N SER A 127 -11.16 10.33 -2.66
CA SER A 127 -12.54 9.86 -2.84
C SER A 127 -13.56 10.98 -2.66
N LYS A 128 -14.36 11.21 -3.71
CA LYS A 128 -15.55 12.06 -3.66
C LYS A 128 -16.75 11.39 -2.97
N ASN A 129 -16.70 10.07 -2.83
CA ASN A 129 -17.73 9.30 -2.14
C ASN A 129 -17.34 9.15 -0.65
N PRO A 130 -18.16 9.66 0.29
CA PRO A 130 -17.87 9.56 1.72
C PRO A 130 -17.75 8.12 2.25
N GLU A 131 -18.54 7.19 1.74
CA GLU A 131 -18.49 5.79 2.15
C GLU A 131 -17.20 5.12 1.66
N SER A 132 -16.82 5.35 0.40
CA SER A 132 -15.55 4.88 -0.14
C SER A 132 -14.36 5.48 0.61
N SER A 133 -14.44 6.76 1.00
CA SER A 133 -13.41 7.42 1.82
C SER A 133 -13.25 6.72 3.18
N VAL A 134 -14.37 6.50 3.88
CA VAL A 134 -14.39 5.81 5.19
C VAL A 134 -13.86 4.38 5.09
N ASN A 135 -14.24 3.63 4.05
CA ASN A 135 -13.77 2.26 3.86
C ASN A 135 -12.26 2.21 3.59
N ALA A 136 -11.75 3.14 2.78
CA ALA A 136 -10.32 3.24 2.52
C ALA A 136 -9.52 3.65 3.78
N LEU A 137 -10.05 4.55 4.63
CA LEU A 137 -9.43 4.85 5.93
C LEU A 137 -9.40 3.64 6.87
N LYS A 138 -10.47 2.84 6.92
CA LYS A 138 -10.49 1.60 7.71
C LYS A 138 -9.45 0.61 7.19
N GLY A 139 -9.33 0.48 5.88
CA GLY A 139 -8.30 -0.33 5.25
C GLY A 139 -6.90 0.15 5.65
N ALA A 140 -6.63 1.45 5.51
CA ALA A 140 -5.35 2.03 5.90
C ALA A 140 -5.00 1.78 7.37
N LEU A 141 -5.95 1.98 8.29
CA LEU A 141 -5.77 1.66 9.71
C LEU A 141 -5.45 0.19 9.96
N SER A 142 -6.15 -0.72 9.28
CA SER A 142 -5.89 -2.15 9.40
C SER A 142 -4.49 -2.51 8.90
N GLU A 143 -4.03 -1.89 7.81
CA GLU A 143 -2.70 -2.15 7.29
C GLU A 143 -1.61 -1.61 8.20
N TYR A 144 -1.73 -0.37 8.70
CA TYR A 144 -0.75 0.12 9.68
C TYR A 144 -0.72 -0.71 10.96
N GLN A 145 -1.85 -1.27 11.41
CA GLN A 145 -1.86 -2.21 12.53
C GLN A 145 -1.09 -3.49 12.22
N LYS A 146 -1.26 -4.09 11.05
CA LYS A 146 -0.45 -5.24 10.62
C LYS A 146 1.03 -4.87 10.59
N GLY A 147 1.36 -3.70 10.05
CA GLY A 147 2.73 -3.21 10.03
C GLY A 147 3.33 -3.05 11.43
N LEU A 148 2.57 -2.51 12.39
CA LEU A 148 2.99 -2.37 13.79
C LEU A 148 3.12 -3.72 14.52
N VAL A 149 2.41 -4.76 14.09
CA VAL A 149 2.62 -6.13 14.60
C VAL A 149 3.96 -6.67 14.11
N ALA A 150 4.31 -6.43 12.85
CA ALA A 150 5.57 -6.89 12.25
C ALA A 150 6.78 -6.07 12.74
N GLN A 151 6.61 -4.75 12.91
CA GLN A 151 7.66 -3.81 13.29
C GLN A 151 7.15 -2.83 14.39
N PRO A 152 7.09 -3.27 15.66
CA PRO A 152 6.49 -2.47 16.75
C PRO A 152 7.21 -1.16 17.07
N ASP A 153 8.46 -1.02 16.67
CA ASP A 153 9.29 0.15 16.96
C ASP A 153 9.34 1.18 15.83
N ASP A 154 8.72 0.89 14.69
CA ASP A 154 8.73 1.78 13.52
C ASP A 154 7.94 3.08 13.78
N TRP A 155 8.64 4.21 13.64
CA TRP A 155 8.05 5.53 13.90
C TRP A 155 7.11 5.99 12.81
N ASP A 156 7.37 5.64 11.56
CA ASP A 156 6.56 6.05 10.42
C ASP A 156 5.20 5.35 10.45
N LEU A 157 5.17 4.05 10.77
CA LEU A 157 3.95 3.28 11.01
C LEU A 157 3.13 3.86 12.17
N LYS A 158 3.77 4.18 13.30
CA LYS A 158 3.08 4.79 14.46
C LYS A 158 2.47 6.14 14.11
N PHE A 159 3.25 6.98 13.44
CA PHE A 159 2.81 8.31 13.04
C PHE A 159 1.64 8.23 12.07
N ASN A 160 1.74 7.41 11.02
CA ASN A 160 0.69 7.28 10.02
C ASN A 160 -0.57 6.64 10.59
N TYR A 161 -0.45 5.65 11.49
CA TYR A 161 -1.58 5.09 12.21
C TYR A 161 -2.34 6.15 12.99
N GLU A 162 -1.66 6.95 13.82
CA GLU A 162 -2.31 7.97 14.64
C GLU A 162 -2.88 9.11 13.79
N LEU A 163 -2.20 9.51 12.72
CA LEU A 163 -2.70 10.50 11.77
C LEU A 163 -4.03 10.03 11.15
N VAL A 164 -4.06 8.84 10.57
CA VAL A 164 -5.26 8.30 9.90
C VAL A 164 -6.36 8.04 10.91
N ARG A 165 -6.03 7.59 12.13
CA ARG A 165 -6.98 7.39 13.22
C ARG A 165 -7.66 8.70 13.62
N HIS A 166 -6.89 9.78 13.70
CA HIS A 166 -7.43 11.10 14.00
C HIS A 166 -8.38 11.59 12.90
N ILE A 167 -7.99 11.47 11.63
CA ILE A 167 -8.82 11.85 10.49
C ILE A 167 -10.12 11.03 10.46
N PHE A 168 -10.02 9.72 10.66
CA PHE A 168 -11.17 8.82 10.70
C PHE A 168 -12.16 9.22 11.81
N ALA A 169 -11.66 9.47 13.03
CA ALA A 169 -12.49 9.90 14.15
C ALA A 169 -13.17 11.26 13.90
N GLN A 170 -12.48 12.19 13.23
CA GLN A 170 -13.07 13.47 12.85
C GLN A 170 -14.19 13.31 11.82
N GLN A 171 -13.99 12.49 10.78
CA GLN A 171 -15.01 12.23 9.76
C GLN A 171 -16.26 11.59 10.37
N ASP A 172 -16.10 10.62 11.27
CA ASP A 172 -17.23 9.95 11.93
C ASP A 172 -18.05 10.94 12.79
N ARG A 173 -17.37 11.81 13.56
CA ARG A 173 -18.04 12.88 14.33
C ARG A 173 -18.79 13.85 13.44
N ASN A 174 -18.20 14.27 12.32
CA ASN A 174 -18.83 15.20 11.38
C ASN A 174 -20.10 14.59 10.76
N ARG A 175 -20.07 13.29 10.44
CA ARG A 175 -21.24 12.55 9.93
C ARG A 175 -22.35 12.48 10.96
N GLN A 176 -22.04 12.11 12.20
CA GLN A 176 -23.02 12.06 13.30
C GLN A 176 -23.68 13.43 13.53
N GLN A 177 -22.89 14.51 13.49
CA GLN A 177 -23.41 15.88 13.61
C GLN A 177 -24.33 16.27 12.45
N GLN A 178 -23.98 15.88 11.21
CA GLN A 178 -24.86 16.12 10.05
C GLN A 178 -26.17 15.35 10.16
N GLU A 179 -26.13 14.09 10.56
CA GLU A 179 -27.33 13.26 10.75
C GLU A 179 -28.25 13.84 11.84
N GLN A 180 -27.68 14.33 12.95
CA GLN A 180 -28.45 15.04 13.98
C GLN A 180 -29.09 16.33 13.46
N LYS A 181 -28.35 17.16 12.70
CA LYS A 181 -28.89 18.38 12.08
C LYS A 181 -30.06 18.05 11.13
N VAL A 182 -29.92 17.04 10.30
CA VAL A 182 -30.99 16.59 9.40
C VAL A 182 -32.22 16.13 10.18
N LYS A 183 -32.05 15.32 11.24
CA LYS A 183 -33.17 14.90 12.11
C LYS A 183 -33.90 16.09 12.73
N THR A 184 -33.18 17.06 13.29
CA THR A 184 -33.79 18.26 13.89
C THR A 184 -34.50 19.15 12.87
N LEU A 185 -33.98 19.25 11.64
CA LEU A 185 -34.63 19.97 10.55
C LEU A 185 -35.94 19.29 10.12
N ILE A 186 -35.93 17.96 9.99
CA ILE A 186 -37.13 17.17 9.68
C ILE A 186 -38.18 17.34 10.79
N GLU A 187 -37.76 17.29 12.06
CA GLU A 187 -38.66 17.49 13.20
C GLU A 187 -39.30 18.88 13.20
N LYS A 188 -38.53 19.94 12.89
CA LYS A 188 -39.06 21.32 12.77
C LYS A 188 -39.99 21.52 11.57
N MET A 189 -39.79 20.77 10.48
CA MET A 189 -40.64 20.84 9.29
C MET A 189 -41.88 19.92 9.39
N ARG A 190 -41.98 19.08 10.42
CA ARG A 190 -43.16 18.26 10.67
C ARG A 190 -44.34 19.19 10.99
N PRO A 191 -45.45 19.15 10.23
CA PRO A 191 -46.63 19.94 10.54
C PRO A 191 -47.08 19.63 11.98
N GLN A 192 -47.21 20.66 12.81
CA GLN A 192 -47.96 20.52 14.06
C GLN A 192 -49.41 20.24 13.67
N GLU A 193 -49.89 19.03 13.95
CA GLU A 193 -51.33 18.75 13.89
C GLU A 193 -52.02 19.78 14.78
N PRO A 194 -53.03 20.52 14.29
CA PRO A 194 -53.78 21.42 15.14
C PRO A 194 -54.32 20.58 16.30
N SER A 195 -53.96 20.96 17.53
CA SER A 195 -54.51 20.35 18.73
C SER A 195 -56.02 20.29 18.56
N ARG A 196 -56.57 19.09 18.42
CA ARG A 196 -58.00 18.86 18.31
C ARG A 196 -58.59 19.34 19.63
N GLN A 197 -59.00 20.61 19.69
CA GLN A 197 -59.71 21.15 20.83
C GLN A 197 -60.94 20.29 21.00
N GLU A 198 -60.94 19.51 22.07
CA GLU A 198 -62.04 18.69 22.51
C GLU A 198 -63.20 19.66 22.77
N LEU A 199 -64.15 19.72 21.84
CA LEU A 199 -65.35 20.53 21.98
C LEU A 199 -66.11 20.03 23.20
N ALA A 200 -66.20 20.89 24.23
CA ALA A 200 -66.97 20.61 25.43
C ALA A 200 -68.41 20.20 25.07
N PRO A 201 -68.99 19.20 25.76
CA PRO A 201 -70.24 18.53 25.36
C PRO A 201 -71.52 19.39 25.49
N GLU A 202 -71.43 20.69 25.78
CA GLU A 202 -72.60 21.54 26.09
C GLU A 202 -73.33 22.16 24.89
N LYS A 203 -73.02 21.77 23.64
CA LYS A 203 -73.78 22.24 22.47
C LYS A 203 -74.35 21.11 21.61
N ARG A 204 -75.11 20.22 22.24
CA ARG A 204 -76.13 19.40 21.55
C ARG A 204 -77.49 19.80 22.09
N GLY A 205 -78.06 20.84 21.48
CA GLY A 205 -79.49 21.10 21.54
C GLY A 205 -80.26 20.11 20.65
#